data_AF-A0A4Q9KP59-F1
#
_entry.id   AF-A0A4Q9KP59-F1
#
_cell.length_a   1.000
_cell.length_b   1.000
_cell.length_c   1.000
_cell.angle_alpha   90.00
_cell.angle_beta   90.00
_cell.angle_gamma   90.00
#
_symmetry.space_group_name_H-M   'P 1'
#
loop_
_entity.id
_entity.type
_entity.pdbx_description
1 polymer ?
#
loop_
_entity_poly.entity_id
_entity_poly.type
_entity_poly.pdbx_seq_one_letter_code
_entity_poly.pdbx_strand_id
1 'polypeptide(L)'
;MTFIQGSCDAAIRERAARSVIEGRPRVDAVAGIEARAQRRPDDTSIFRSDEPTFDEILSVRAERQAMVTEFLDAATPALLAETRANPWGGDDWRPSVGDCARVILEEEWAHLRYVRRDLALHA
;
A
#
# COMPACT_ATOMS: atom_id res chain seq x y z
N MET A 1 7.17 12.25 -21.38
CA MET A 1 6.47 11.95 -20.11
C MET A 1 6.30 10.43 -19.98
N THR A 2 7.39 9.67 -20.10
CA THR A 2 7.40 8.19 -20.21
C THR A 2 8.49 7.57 -19.31
N PHE A 3 9.40 8.40 -18.79
CA PHE A 3 10.61 7.96 -18.09
C PHE A 3 10.40 7.76 -16.57
N ILE A 4 9.47 8.51 -15.96
CA ILE A 4 9.19 8.44 -14.51
C ILE A 4 8.31 7.22 -14.18
N GLN A 5 7.44 6.81 -15.11
CA GLN A 5 6.54 5.68 -14.93
C GLN A 5 7.28 4.33 -14.91
N GLY A 6 8.41 4.21 -15.63
CA GLY A 6 9.20 2.97 -15.67
C GLY A 6 10.07 2.71 -14.42
N SER A 7 10.46 3.75 -13.68
CA SER A 7 11.40 3.62 -12.56
C SER A 7 10.72 3.20 -11.25
N CYS A 8 9.54 3.74 -10.94
CA CYS A 8 8.77 3.32 -9.76
C CYS A 8 8.20 1.90 -9.92
N ASP A 9 7.66 1.59 -11.10
CA ASP A 9 7.15 0.27 -11.44
C ASP A 9 8.21 -0.84 -11.31
N ALA A 10 9.46 -0.57 -11.70
CA ALA A 10 10.53 -1.55 -11.63
C ALA A 10 11.03 -1.78 -10.19
N ALA A 11 11.25 -0.70 -9.42
CA ALA A 11 11.78 -0.79 -8.06
C ALA A 11 10.80 -1.45 -7.07
N ILE A 12 9.49 -1.17 -7.23
CA ILE A 12 8.44 -1.77 -6.40
C ILE A 12 8.22 -3.23 -6.81
N ARG A 13 8.17 -3.55 -8.12
CA ARG A 13 8.05 -4.94 -8.60
C ARG A 13 9.24 -5.79 -8.20
N GLU A 14 10.46 -5.27 -8.24
CA GLU A 14 11.67 -6.02 -7.87
C GLU A 14 11.70 -6.35 -6.36
N ARG A 15 11.22 -5.43 -5.52
CA ARG A 15 11.17 -5.63 -4.06
C ARG A 15 10.00 -6.52 -3.63
N ALA A 16 8.84 -6.41 -4.29
CA ALA A 16 7.69 -7.28 -4.07
C ALA A 16 7.92 -8.71 -4.59
N ALA A 17 8.51 -8.87 -5.78
CA ALA A 17 8.83 -10.17 -6.35
C ALA A 17 9.86 -10.93 -5.50
N ARG A 18 10.85 -10.23 -4.94
CA ARG A 18 11.85 -10.83 -4.04
C ARG A 18 11.23 -11.36 -2.74
N SER A 19 10.25 -10.66 -2.16
CA SER A 19 9.52 -11.12 -0.96
C SER A 19 8.70 -12.38 -1.21
N VAL A 20 8.15 -12.55 -2.41
CA VAL A 20 7.32 -13.72 -2.80
C VAL A 20 8.18 -14.95 -3.08
N ILE A 21 9.37 -14.76 -3.69
CA ILE A 21 10.30 -15.86 -4.02
C ILE A 21 11.05 -16.36 -2.78
N GLU A 22 11.31 -15.51 -1.78
CA GLU A 22 12.06 -15.87 -0.56
C GLU A 22 11.26 -16.68 0.49
N GLY A 23 9.99 -17.03 0.24
CA GLY A 23 9.22 -17.90 1.13
C GLY A 23 8.97 -17.32 2.53
N ARG A 24 9.01 -15.99 2.69
CA ARG A 24 8.73 -15.34 3.97
C ARG A 24 7.24 -15.50 4.32
N PRO A 25 6.89 -15.75 5.60
CA PRO A 25 5.51 -15.94 6.00
C PRO A 25 4.67 -14.73 5.60
N ARG A 26 3.51 -14.98 4.99
CA ARG A 26 2.47 -13.97 4.79
C ARG A 26 2.10 -13.45 6.17
N VAL A 27 2.57 -12.25 6.50
CA VAL A 27 2.04 -11.50 7.63
C VAL A 27 0.85 -10.74 7.10
N ASP A 28 -0.35 -11.27 7.35
CA ASP A 28 -1.61 -10.65 6.93
C ASP A 28 -1.84 -9.39 7.75
N ALA A 29 -1.29 -8.28 7.27
CA ALA A 29 -1.35 -6.99 7.93
C ALA A 29 -2.74 -6.36 7.71
N VAL A 30 -3.72 -6.77 8.52
CA VAL A 30 -4.97 -6.01 8.71
C VAL A 30 -4.71 -4.74 9.56
N ALA A 31 -3.53 -4.62 10.18
CA ALA A 31 -3.12 -3.47 10.97
C ALA A 31 -2.56 -2.32 10.11
N GLY A 32 -3.12 -1.12 10.34
CA GLY A 32 -2.90 0.08 9.53
C GLY A 32 -1.44 0.53 9.41
N ILE A 33 -1.13 1.08 8.23
CA ILE A 33 0.19 1.59 7.81
C ILE A 33 0.75 2.63 8.81
N GLU A 34 -0.12 3.41 9.46
CA GLU A 34 0.27 4.42 10.45
C GLU A 34 0.91 3.84 11.72
N ALA A 35 0.49 2.65 12.15
CA ALA A 35 1.01 2.01 13.37
C ALA A 35 2.46 1.51 13.19
N ARG A 36 2.90 1.28 11.94
CA ARG A 36 4.20 0.70 11.63
C ARG A 36 5.33 1.73 11.58
N ALA A 37 5.04 2.96 11.18
CA ALA A 37 6.06 4.00 11.00
C ALA A 37 6.72 4.48 12.32
N GLN A 38 6.07 4.25 13.46
CA GLN A 38 6.48 4.77 14.78
C GLN A 38 7.09 3.70 15.70
N ARG A 39 7.23 2.45 15.25
CA ARG A 39 7.62 1.31 16.10
C ARG A 39 8.94 0.69 15.67
N ARG A 40 9.56 -0.06 16.60
CA ARG A 40 10.82 -0.73 16.31
C ARG A 40 10.63 -1.81 15.25
N PRO A 41 11.63 -2.06 14.37
CA PRO A 41 11.52 -3.06 13.31
C PRO A 41 11.25 -4.50 13.77
N ASP A 42 11.54 -4.82 15.04
CA ASP A 42 11.31 -6.11 15.70
C ASP A 42 9.93 -6.24 16.36
N ASP A 43 9.14 -5.16 16.39
CA ASP A 43 7.84 -5.14 17.06
C ASP A 43 6.76 -5.79 16.17
N THR A 44 6.53 -7.07 16.42
CA THR A 44 5.51 -7.88 15.74
C THR A 44 4.14 -7.81 16.40
N SER A 45 3.95 -7.02 17.46
CA SER A 45 2.68 -6.92 18.20
C SER A 45 1.51 -6.38 17.38
N ILE A 46 1.78 -5.77 16.22
CA ILE A 46 0.77 -5.30 15.27
C ILE A 46 0.14 -6.43 14.45
N PHE A 47 0.78 -7.59 14.39
CA PHE A 47 0.26 -8.73 13.65
C PHE A 47 -0.67 -9.52 14.56
N ARG A 48 -1.90 -9.71 14.10
CA ARG A 48 -2.82 -10.65 14.72
C ARG A 48 -2.32 -12.08 14.50
N SER A 49 -2.58 -12.95 15.46
CA SER A 49 -2.18 -14.37 15.42
C SER A 49 -3.28 -15.29 14.89
N ASP A 50 -4.52 -14.82 14.87
CA ASP A 50 -5.70 -15.53 14.38
C ASP A 50 -6.08 -15.05 12.97
N GLU A 51 -6.67 -15.95 12.18
CA GLU A 51 -7.11 -15.64 10.83
C GLU A 51 -8.38 -14.76 10.86
N PRO A 52 -8.39 -13.61 10.15
CA PRO A 52 -9.57 -12.74 10.10
C PRO A 52 -10.74 -13.43 9.37
N THR A 53 -11.95 -13.10 9.79
CA THR A 53 -13.15 -13.53 9.04
C THR A 53 -13.29 -12.74 7.75
N PHE A 54 -13.96 -13.30 6.74
CA PHE A 54 -14.17 -12.61 5.47
C PHE A 54 -14.98 -11.31 5.63
N ASP A 55 -16.01 -11.32 6.47
CA ASP A 55 -16.83 -10.13 6.75
C ASP A 55 -16.00 -9.03 7.42
N GLU A 56 -15.09 -9.40 8.31
CA GLU A 56 -14.14 -8.45 8.92
C GLU A 56 -13.21 -7.83 7.87
N ILE A 57 -12.67 -8.64 6.94
CA ILE A 57 -11.85 -8.14 5.84
C ILE A 57 -12.63 -7.12 4.99
N LEU A 58 -13.90 -7.43 4.68
CA LEU A 58 -14.75 -6.51 3.90
C LEU A 58 -15.05 -5.22 4.67
N SER A 59 -15.31 -5.29 5.99
CA SER A 59 -15.53 -4.11 6.82
C SER A 59 -14.30 -3.21 6.84
N VAL A 60 -13.13 -3.78 7.16
CA VAL A 60 -11.86 -3.02 7.19
C VAL A 60 -11.56 -2.43 5.82
N ARG A 61 -11.79 -3.19 4.73
CA ARG A 61 -11.61 -2.67 3.38
C ARG A 61 -12.51 -1.47 3.10
N ALA A 62 -13.79 -1.55 3.45
CA ALA A 62 -14.73 -0.45 3.25
C ALA A 62 -14.31 0.79 4.06
N GLU A 63 -13.89 0.61 5.31
CA GLU A 63 -13.39 1.69 6.16
C GLU A 63 -12.15 2.37 5.55
N ARG A 64 -11.17 1.61 5.05
CA ARG A 64 -9.96 2.17 4.43
C ARG A 64 -10.27 2.90 3.12
N GLN A 65 -11.20 2.37 2.32
CA GLN A 65 -11.66 3.06 1.12
C GLN A 65 -12.36 4.38 1.46
N ALA A 66 -13.20 4.40 2.50
CA ALA A 66 -13.85 5.64 2.96
C ALA A 66 -12.83 6.71 3.35
N MET A 67 -11.78 6.34 4.10
CA MET A 67 -10.72 7.29 4.47
C MET A 67 -10.01 7.90 3.26
N VAL A 68 -9.69 7.09 2.25
CA VAL A 68 -9.05 7.58 1.01
C VAL A 68 -10.01 8.48 0.23
N THR A 69 -11.29 8.10 0.13
CA THR A 69 -12.31 8.91 -0.54
C THR A 69 -12.50 10.26 0.17
N GLU A 70 -12.67 10.27 1.49
CA GLU A 70 -12.81 11.49 2.29
C GLU A 70 -11.59 12.40 2.16
N PHE A 71 -10.38 11.83 2.14
CA PHE A 71 -9.16 12.60 1.89
C PHE A 71 -9.16 13.24 0.50
N LEU A 72 -9.51 12.47 -0.55
CA LEU A 72 -9.52 12.97 -1.93
C LEU A 72 -10.59 14.04 -2.15
N ASP A 73 -11.76 13.92 -1.50
CA ASP A 73 -12.84 14.90 -1.57
C ASP A 73 -12.42 16.26 -0.98
N ALA A 74 -11.58 16.25 0.07
CA ALA A 74 -11.07 17.46 0.70
C ALA A 74 -9.73 17.95 0.10
N ALA A 75 -9.11 17.18 -0.80
CA ALA A 75 -7.75 17.45 -1.27
C ALA A 75 -7.68 18.71 -2.13
N THR A 76 -6.67 19.53 -1.88
CA THR A 76 -6.36 20.72 -2.69
C THR A 76 -5.06 20.53 -3.45
N PRO A 77 -4.83 21.25 -4.57
CA PRO A 77 -3.55 21.21 -5.27
C PRO A 77 -2.35 21.55 -4.38
N ALA A 78 -2.52 22.50 -3.45
CA ALA A 78 -1.48 22.89 -2.50
C ALA A 78 -1.13 21.74 -1.55
N LEU A 79 -2.15 21.07 -0.97
CA LEU A 79 -1.96 19.90 -0.12
C LEU A 79 -1.26 18.77 -0.86
N LEU A 80 -1.69 18.47 -2.09
CA LEU A 80 -1.11 17.41 -2.90
C LEU A 80 0.36 17.68 -3.27
N ALA A 81 0.78 18.94 -3.34
CA ALA A 81 2.16 19.34 -3.61
C ALA A 81 3.08 19.32 -2.38
N GLU A 82 2.54 19.17 -1.16
CA GLU A 82 3.36 19.12 0.06
C GLU A 82 4.29 17.91 0.04
N THR A 83 5.55 18.12 0.41
CA THR A 83 6.54 17.04 0.48
C THR A 83 6.49 16.32 1.83
N ARG A 84 6.70 15.01 1.81
CA ARG A 84 6.75 14.15 3.00
C ARG A 84 8.08 13.43 3.07
N ALA A 85 8.51 13.09 4.29
CA ALA A 85 9.69 12.25 4.49
C ALA A 85 9.39 10.82 4.00
N ASN A 86 10.36 10.20 3.34
CA ASN A 86 10.25 8.79 2.97
C ASN A 86 10.16 7.92 4.23
N PRO A 87 9.07 7.15 4.45
CA PRO A 87 8.93 6.30 5.63
C PRO A 87 9.96 5.16 5.68
N TRP A 88 10.62 4.85 4.56
CA TRP A 88 11.63 3.80 4.47
C TRP A 88 13.08 4.31 4.67
N GLY A 89 13.26 5.57 5.06
CA GLY A 89 14.57 6.21 5.22
C GLY A 89 15.18 6.68 3.90
N GLY A 90 16.32 7.37 3.98
CA GLY A 90 16.97 8.02 2.84
C GLY A 90 16.48 9.45 2.62
N ASP A 91 17.43 10.40 2.53
CA ASP A 91 17.15 11.83 2.31
C ASP A 91 17.06 12.21 0.82
N ASP A 92 17.39 11.28 -0.07
CA ASP A 92 17.48 11.44 -1.51
C ASP A 92 16.11 11.46 -2.20
N TRP A 93 15.06 10.96 -1.54
CA TRP A 93 13.70 10.97 -2.07
C TRP A 93 12.69 11.54 -1.08
N ARG A 94 11.94 12.56 -1.52
CA ARG A 94 10.90 13.25 -0.75
C ARG A 94 9.60 13.27 -1.57
N PRO A 95 8.74 12.24 -1.48
CA PRO A 95 7.51 12.20 -2.25
C PRO A 95 6.57 13.34 -1.86
N SER A 96 5.79 13.82 -2.82
CA SER A 96 4.65 14.67 -2.51
C SER A 96 3.50 13.85 -1.91
N VAL A 97 2.55 14.50 -1.23
CA VAL A 97 1.31 13.85 -0.79
C VAL A 97 0.56 13.25 -1.98
N GLY A 98 0.57 13.91 -3.13
CA GLY A 98 0.01 13.39 -4.38
C GLY A 98 0.71 12.12 -4.89
N ASP A 99 2.04 12.04 -4.76
CA ASP A 99 2.77 10.80 -5.07
C ASP A 99 2.38 9.65 -4.16
N CYS A 100 2.22 9.92 -2.86
CA CYS A 100 1.76 8.92 -1.89
C CYS A 100 0.34 8.42 -2.23
N ALA A 101 -0.59 9.33 -2.52
CA ALA A 101 -1.96 8.97 -2.90
C ALA A 101 -2.00 8.17 -4.21
N ARG A 102 -1.16 8.54 -5.19
CA ARG A 102 -1.03 7.81 -6.45
C ARG A 102 -0.57 6.38 -6.24
N VAL A 103 0.43 6.13 -5.38
CA VAL A 103 0.87 4.77 -5.04
C VAL A 103 -0.31 3.94 -4.50
N ILE A 104 -1.09 4.47 -3.55
CA ILE A 104 -2.24 3.75 -2.98
C ILE A 104 -3.23 3.35 -4.09
N LEU A 105 -3.56 4.27 -4.99
CA LEU A 105 -4.53 4.02 -6.07
C LEU A 105 -3.99 3.05 -7.14
N GLU A 106 -2.71 3.16 -7.49
CA GLU A 106 -2.04 2.28 -8.46
C GLU A 106 -1.96 0.85 -7.93
N GLU A 107 -1.60 0.66 -6.66
CA GLU A 107 -1.52 -0.66 -6.01
C GLU A 107 -2.90 -1.33 -5.92
N GLU A 108 -3.93 -0.59 -5.46
CA GLU A 108 -5.29 -1.12 -5.39
C GLU A 108 -5.80 -1.57 -6.77
N TRP A 109 -5.53 -0.79 -7.82
CA TRP A 109 -5.91 -1.15 -9.18
C TRP A 109 -5.14 -2.36 -9.70
N ALA A 110 -3.83 -2.44 -9.44
CA ALA A 110 -3.00 -3.58 -9.82
C ALA A 110 -3.48 -4.87 -9.15
N HIS A 111 -3.75 -4.82 -7.85
CA HIS A 111 -4.28 -5.95 -7.09
C HIS A 111 -5.65 -6.41 -7.59
N LEU A 112 -6.58 -5.47 -7.85
CA LEU A 112 -7.88 -5.81 -8.43
C LEU A 112 -7.75 -6.51 -9.78
N ARG A 113 -6.82 -6.06 -10.63
CA ARG A 113 -6.56 -6.74 -11.92
C ARG A 113 -6.04 -8.15 -11.73
N TYR A 114 -5.12 -8.38 -10.79
CA TYR A 114 -4.59 -9.72 -10.52
C TYR A 114 -5.69 -10.64 -9.99
N VAL A 115 -6.48 -10.19 -9.01
CA VAL A 115 -7.61 -10.96 -8.48
C VAL A 115 -8.60 -11.32 -9.58
N ARG A 116 -8.99 -10.35 -10.42
CA ARG A 116 -9.94 -10.61 -11.52
C ARG A 116 -9.40 -11.59 -12.56
N ARG A 117 -8.12 -11.45 -12.92
CA ARG A 117 -7.46 -12.38 -13.85
C ARG A 117 -7.47 -13.80 -13.28
N ASP A 118 -7.08 -13.95 -12.02
CA ASP A 118 -6.91 -15.26 -11.39
C ASP A 118 -8.27 -15.94 -11.15
N LEU A 119 -9.28 -15.19 -10.71
CA LEU A 119 -10.65 -15.72 -10.56
C LEU A 119 -11.28 -16.14 -11.90
N ALA A 120 -10.94 -15.47 -13.01
CA ALA A 120 -11.43 -15.84 -14.34
C ALA A 120 -10.89 -17.20 -14.82
N LEU A 121 -9.82 -17.75 -14.20
CA LEU A 121 -9.33 -19.10 -14.47
C LEU A 121 -10.10 -20.19 -13.69
N HIS A 122 -10.95 -19.78 -12.76
CA HIS A 122 -11.71 -20.66 -11.86
C HIS A 122 -13.23 -20.54 -12.03
N ALA A 123 -13.68 -19.77 -13.03
CA ALA A 123 -15.09 -19.58 -13.40
C ALA A 123 -15.42 -20.32 -14.70
#